data_AF-A0A0A9FYD9-F1
#
_entry.id   AF-A0A0A9FYD9-F1
#
_cell.length_a   1.000
_cell.length_b   1.000
_cell.length_c   1.000
_cell.angle_alpha   90.00
_cell.angle_beta   90.00
_cell.angle_gamma   90.00
#
_symmetry.space_group_name_H-M   'P 1'
#
loop_
_entity.id
_entity.type
_entity.pdbx_description
1 polymer ?
#
loop_
_entity_poly.entity_id
_entity_poly.type
_entity_poly.pdbx_seq_one_letter_code
_entity_poly.pdbx_strand_id
1 'polypeptide(L)'
;MKESDIGGVVRIDDMETGVFKDLLSFMYTDLFPEIKKEGQQAEEDVISQNLLVAADRYNLERLKLICEEKLCKYIDVETVATILTLAEQHHCHGLKNACFGFLSSSANLRAVMASDGFDHLSKSCPSIMKELLAVLHT
;
A
#
# COMPACT_ATOMS: atom_id res chain seq x y z
N MET A 1 27.91 -26.48 -0.71
CA MET A 1 27.44 -25.19 -1.23
C MET A 1 28.67 -24.38 -1.58
N LYS A 2 28.84 -24.04 -2.86
CA LYS A 2 30.00 -23.29 -3.34
C LYS A 2 29.55 -21.85 -3.45
N GLU A 3 29.91 -21.03 -2.47
CA GLU A 3 29.83 -19.59 -2.61
C GLU A 3 30.94 -19.19 -3.58
N SER A 4 30.55 -18.85 -4.81
CA SER A 4 31.47 -18.20 -5.75
C SER A 4 30.71 -17.12 -6.50
N ASP A 5 30.85 -15.87 -6.03
CA ASP A 5 31.46 -14.80 -6.81
C ASP A 5 31.70 -13.57 -5.90
N ILE A 6 32.96 -13.16 -5.74
CA ILE A 6 33.36 -12.03 -4.88
C ILE A 6 33.23 -10.74 -5.70
N GLY A 7 32.05 -10.51 -6.29
CA GLY A 7 31.83 -9.42 -7.25
C GLY A 7 30.42 -9.33 -7.85
N GLY A 8 29.40 -9.93 -7.23
CA GLY A 8 28.03 -9.88 -7.74
C GLY A 8 27.39 -8.50 -7.55
N VAL A 9 27.44 -7.64 -8.57
CA VAL A 9 26.66 -6.40 -8.60
C VAL A 9 25.22 -6.72 -8.95
N VAL A 10 24.30 -6.49 -8.02
CA VAL A 10 22.85 -6.56 -8.28
C VAL A 10 22.34 -5.17 -8.64
N ARG A 11 21.76 -5.03 -9.84
CA ARG A 11 21.14 -3.77 -10.29
C ARG A 11 19.67 -3.74 -9.90
N ILE A 12 19.22 -2.59 -9.41
CA ILE A 12 17.83 -2.32 -9.02
C ILE A 12 17.45 -1.01 -9.69
N ASP A 13 16.65 -1.10 -10.76
CA ASP A 13 16.33 0.05 -11.62
C ASP A 13 14.92 0.61 -11.38
N ASP A 14 14.06 -0.14 -10.69
CA ASP A 14 12.63 0.14 -10.55
C ASP A 14 12.22 0.49 -9.12
N MET A 15 13.16 1.03 -8.35
CA MET A 15 12.92 1.50 -6.99
C MET A 15 13.67 2.79 -6.76
N GLU A 16 13.00 3.75 -6.14
CA GLU A 16 13.65 4.99 -5.71
C GLU A 16 14.71 4.68 -4.64
N THR A 17 15.83 5.40 -4.69
CA THR A 17 16.95 5.23 -3.75
C THR A 17 16.54 5.39 -2.29
N GLY A 18 15.58 6.27 -1.99
CA GLY A 18 15.05 6.47 -0.63
C GLY A 18 14.33 5.21 -0.12
N VAL A 19 13.38 4.71 -0.92
CA VAL A 19 12.60 3.51 -0.62
C VAL A 19 13.51 2.30 -0.43
N PHE A 20 14.51 2.12 -1.28
CA PHE A 20 15.46 1.01 -1.15
C PHE A 20 16.32 1.12 0.11
N LYS A 21 16.72 2.33 0.49
CA LYS A 21 17.46 2.56 1.74
C LYS A 21 16.62 2.22 2.97
N ASP A 22 15.33 2.57 2.95
CA ASP A 22 14.39 2.25 4.03
C ASP A 22 14.13 0.74 4.11
N LEU A 23 13.96 0.07 2.96
CA LEU A 23 13.85 -1.37 2.85
C LEU A 23 15.06 -2.08 3.46
N LEU A 24 16.28 -1.67 3.08
CA LEU A 24 17.52 -2.22 3.62
C LEU A 24 17.62 -1.97 5.13
N SER A 25 17.28 -0.76 5.59
CA SER A 25 17.30 -0.46 7.02
C SER A 25 16.39 -1.42 7.78
N PHE A 26 15.14 -1.61 7.30
CA PHE A 26 14.22 -2.57 7.88
C PHE A 26 14.80 -4.01 7.87
N MET A 27 15.40 -4.47 6.77
CA MET A 27 15.98 -5.82 6.70
C MET A 27 17.08 -6.05 7.75
N TYR A 28 17.85 -5.02 8.07
CA TYR A 28 18.97 -5.12 9.01
C TYR A 28 18.60 -4.82 10.46
N THR A 29 17.58 -4.00 10.70
CA THR A 29 17.24 -3.54 12.06
C THR A 29 15.86 -4.01 12.52
N ASP A 30 15.02 -4.53 11.63
CA ASP A 30 13.63 -4.90 11.87
C ASP A 30 12.73 -3.73 12.32
N LEU A 31 13.20 -2.50 12.08
CA LEU A 31 12.55 -1.24 12.44
C LEU A 31 11.96 -0.56 11.20
N PHE A 32 10.70 -0.15 11.31
CA PHE A 32 10.06 0.68 10.30
C PHE A 32 10.67 2.10 10.32
N PRO A 33 10.80 2.81 9.17
CA PRO A 33 11.38 4.15 9.14
C PRO A 33 10.72 5.11 10.14
N GLU A 34 11.54 5.80 10.93
CA GLU A 34 11.07 6.82 11.84
C GLU A 34 10.74 8.11 11.08
N ILE A 35 9.51 8.58 11.24
CA ILE A 35 9.07 9.85 10.68
C ILE A 35 9.15 10.89 11.79
N LYS A 36 9.87 11.97 11.54
CA LYS A 36 10.12 13.00 12.55
C LYS A 36 8.78 13.69 12.85
N LYS A 37 8.41 13.68 14.14
CA LYS A 37 7.02 13.76 14.63
C LYS A 37 6.23 15.06 14.43
N GLU A 38 6.65 16.00 13.61
CA GLU A 38 5.94 17.29 13.50
C GLU A 38 5.46 17.54 12.06
N GLY A 39 4.19 17.24 11.80
CA GLY A 39 3.45 17.68 10.60
C GLY A 39 3.51 16.77 9.37
N GLN A 40 4.12 15.59 9.46
CA GLN A 40 4.48 14.76 8.30
C GLN A 40 3.57 13.52 8.08
N GLN A 41 2.28 13.60 8.42
CA GLN A 41 1.33 12.48 8.19
C GLN A 41 1.25 12.08 6.70
N ALA A 42 1.30 13.06 5.79
CA ALA A 42 1.36 12.79 4.36
C ALA A 42 2.65 12.07 3.93
N GLU A 43 3.74 12.23 4.68
CA GLU A 43 5.00 11.51 4.39
C GLU A 43 4.90 10.04 4.85
N GLU A 44 4.19 9.73 5.94
CA GLU A 44 4.00 8.34 6.39
C GLU A 44 3.17 7.52 5.42
N ASP A 45 2.10 8.10 4.88
CA ASP A 45 1.27 7.44 3.88
C ASP A 45 2.12 7.07 2.64
N VAL A 46 2.84 8.04 2.07
CA VAL A 46 3.69 7.83 0.90
C VAL A 46 4.81 6.82 1.16
N ILE A 47 5.49 6.90 2.31
CA ILE A 47 6.53 5.92 2.70
C ILE A 47 5.90 4.53 2.82
N SER A 48 4.72 4.42 3.44
CA SER A 48 4.05 3.14 3.64
C SER A 48 3.57 2.52 2.33
N GLN A 49 3.05 3.32 1.40
CA GLN A 49 2.69 2.86 0.06
C GLN A 49 3.91 2.32 -0.69
N ASN A 50 5.00 3.11 -0.74
CA ASN A 50 6.22 2.73 -1.44
C ASN A 50 6.87 1.48 -0.83
N LEU A 51 6.93 1.40 0.50
CA LEU A 51 7.46 0.23 1.19
C LEU A 51 6.57 -1.00 1.05
N LEU A 52 5.25 -0.85 0.90
CA LEU A 52 4.37 -1.98 0.60
C LEU A 52 4.71 -2.59 -0.76
N VAL A 53 4.87 -1.75 -1.80
CA VAL A 53 5.30 -2.21 -3.14
C VAL A 53 6.65 -2.92 -3.05
N ALA A 54 7.61 -2.35 -2.33
CA ALA A 54 8.92 -2.94 -2.14
C ALA A 54 8.88 -4.26 -1.36
N ALA A 55 8.09 -4.31 -0.28
CA ALA A 55 7.94 -5.49 0.56
C ALA A 55 7.32 -6.65 -0.19
N ASP A 56 6.29 -6.38 -1.01
CA ASP A 56 5.68 -7.38 -1.88
C ASP A 56 6.68 -7.91 -2.91
N ARG A 57 7.42 -7.02 -3.58
CA ARG A 57 8.44 -7.38 -4.59
C ARG A 57 9.53 -8.30 -4.02
N TYR A 58 10.00 -8.03 -2.81
CA TYR A 58 11.07 -8.78 -2.15
C TYR A 58 10.55 -9.83 -1.16
N ASN A 59 9.24 -10.10 -1.15
CA ASN A 59 8.59 -11.11 -0.31
C ASN A 59 8.89 -10.94 1.20
N LEU A 60 8.91 -9.69 1.68
CA LEU A 60 9.12 -9.32 3.07
C LEU A 60 7.78 -9.21 3.81
N GLU A 61 7.17 -10.35 4.14
CA GLU A 61 5.78 -10.38 4.63
C GLU A 61 5.54 -9.59 5.91
N ARG A 62 6.50 -9.59 6.85
CA ARG A 62 6.38 -8.79 8.08
C ARG A 62 6.30 -7.29 7.76
N LEU A 63 7.14 -6.80 6.85
CA LEU A 63 7.13 -5.39 6.44
C LEU A 63 5.82 -5.05 5.73
N LYS A 64 5.35 -5.94 4.84
CA LYS A 64 4.09 -5.79 4.13
C LYS A 64 2.92 -5.61 5.09
N LEU A 65 2.81 -6.47 6.11
CA LEU A 65 1.78 -6.37 7.16
C LEU A 65 1.88 -5.06 7.95
N ILE A 66 3.09 -4.60 8.27
CA ILE A 66 3.28 -3.30 8.95
C ILE A 66 2.79 -2.16 8.06
N CYS A 67 3.08 -2.18 6.76
CA CYS A 67 2.60 -1.18 5.82
C CYS A 67 1.06 -1.21 5.73
N GLU A 68 0.44 -2.39 5.68
CA GLU A 68 -1.02 -2.53 5.72
C GLU A 68 -1.62 -1.89 6.97
N GLU A 69 -1.06 -2.15 8.16
CA GLU A 69 -1.54 -1.56 9.42
C GLU A 69 -1.44 -0.03 9.43
N LYS A 70 -0.35 0.50 8.86
CA LYS A 70 -0.12 1.95 8.74
C LYS A 70 -1.12 2.58 7.78
N LEU A 71 -1.27 2.02 6.58
CA LEU A 71 -2.18 2.54 5.55
C LEU A 71 -3.65 2.50 5.97
N CYS A 72 -4.05 1.55 6.81
CA CYS A 72 -5.40 1.54 7.39
C CYS A 72 -5.75 2.85 8.12
N LYS A 73 -4.76 3.56 8.69
CA LYS A 73 -4.96 4.82 9.43
C LYS A 73 -5.15 6.03 8.49
N TYR A 74 -4.81 5.86 7.23
CA TYR A 74 -4.86 6.90 6.19
C TYR A 74 -6.05 6.74 5.25
N ILE A 75 -6.96 5.78 5.48
CA ILE A 75 -8.16 5.59 4.66
C ILE A 75 -9.14 6.75 4.90
N ASP A 76 -9.33 7.57 3.87
CA ASP A 76 -10.33 8.62 3.82
C ASP A 76 -10.94 8.76 2.39
N VAL A 77 -11.76 9.79 2.17
CA VAL A 77 -12.44 10.00 0.88
C VAL A 77 -11.47 10.25 -0.28
N GLU A 78 -10.34 10.88 -0.02
CA GLU A 78 -9.35 11.26 -1.02
C GLU A 78 -8.38 10.10 -1.31
N THR A 79 -8.02 9.33 -0.29
CA THR A 79 -6.98 8.30 -0.37
C THR A 79 -7.51 6.88 -0.64
N VAL A 80 -8.77 6.58 -0.29
CA VAL A 80 -9.29 5.19 -0.33
C VAL A 80 -9.20 4.56 -1.72
N ALA A 81 -9.38 5.33 -2.79
CA ALA A 81 -9.27 4.80 -4.14
C ALA A 81 -7.84 4.34 -4.48
N THR A 82 -6.84 5.13 -4.06
CA THR A 82 -5.42 4.81 -4.24
C THR A 82 -5.02 3.62 -3.38
N ILE A 83 -5.38 3.64 -2.08
CA ILE A 83 -5.07 2.57 -1.14
C ILE A 83 -5.73 1.25 -1.56
N LEU A 84 -6.97 1.29 -2.03
CA LEU A 84 -7.70 0.10 -2.51
C LEU A 84 -7.09 -0.46 -3.80
N THR A 85 -6.66 0.40 -4.72
CA THR A 85 -5.93 -0.03 -5.93
C THR A 85 -4.64 -0.75 -5.55
N LEU A 86 -3.87 -0.17 -4.63
CA LEU A 86 -2.61 -0.71 -4.14
C LEU A 86 -2.82 -2.05 -3.41
N ALA A 87 -3.89 -2.14 -2.60
CA ALA A 87 -4.24 -3.37 -1.91
C ALA A 87 -4.61 -4.52 -2.86
N GLU A 88 -5.32 -4.23 -3.95
CA GLU A 88 -5.62 -5.23 -4.99
C GLU A 88 -4.35 -5.67 -5.72
N GLN A 89 -3.54 -4.71 -6.17
CA GLN A 89 -2.33 -4.97 -6.97
C GLN A 89 -1.31 -5.84 -6.22
N HIS A 90 -1.20 -5.64 -4.91
CA HIS A 90 -0.25 -6.35 -4.05
C HIS A 90 -0.93 -7.40 -3.16
N HIS A 91 -2.16 -7.82 -3.47
CA HIS A 91 -2.87 -8.90 -2.77
C HIS A 91 -2.97 -8.73 -1.24
N CYS A 92 -3.10 -7.49 -0.78
CA CYS A 92 -3.23 -7.11 0.63
C CYS A 92 -4.69 -7.19 1.07
N HIS A 93 -5.14 -8.42 1.39
CA HIS A 93 -6.54 -8.69 1.70
C HIS A 93 -7.05 -7.95 2.95
N GLY A 94 -6.19 -7.77 3.96
CA GLY A 94 -6.53 -7.04 5.18
C GLY A 94 -6.83 -5.57 4.87
N LEU A 95 -5.91 -4.91 4.17
CA LEU A 95 -6.07 -3.52 3.73
C LEU A 95 -7.26 -3.32 2.77
N LYS A 96 -7.48 -4.25 1.84
CA LYS A 96 -8.65 -4.24 0.93
C LYS A 96 -9.97 -4.30 1.72
N ASN A 97 -10.05 -5.18 2.71
CA ASN A 97 -11.23 -5.29 3.56
C ASN A 97 -11.46 -4.04 4.41
N ALA A 98 -10.40 -3.39 4.91
CA ALA A 98 -10.52 -2.11 5.61
C ALA A 98 -11.10 -1.01 4.70
N CYS A 99 -10.64 -0.94 3.45
CA CYS A 99 -11.18 -0.02 2.44
C CYS A 99 -12.67 -0.29 2.17
N PHE A 100 -13.05 -1.56 1.99
CA PHE A 100 -14.46 -1.93 1.84
C PHE A 100 -15.29 -1.56 3.07
N GLY A 101 -14.79 -1.80 4.28
CA GLY A 101 -15.45 -1.39 5.52
C GLY A 101 -15.71 0.13 5.59
N PHE A 102 -14.76 0.95 5.12
CA PHE A 102 -14.95 2.40 5.00
C PHE A 102 -16.03 2.76 3.97
N LEU A 103 -16.03 2.08 2.82
CA LEU A 103 -16.98 2.29 1.71
C LEU A 103 -18.38 1.71 1.98
N SER A 104 -18.55 0.84 2.98
CA SER A 104 -19.87 0.31 3.38
C SER A 104 -20.82 1.41 3.86
N SER A 105 -20.31 2.57 4.30
CA SER A 105 -21.13 3.74 4.60
C SER A 105 -21.61 4.42 3.32
N SER A 106 -22.92 4.52 3.13
CA SER A 106 -23.52 5.20 1.96
C SER A 106 -23.08 6.65 1.79
N ALA A 107 -22.74 7.34 2.90
CA ALA A 107 -22.22 8.71 2.85
C ALA A 107 -20.79 8.75 2.31
N ASN A 108 -19.93 7.85 2.79
CA ASN A 108 -18.54 7.74 2.34
C ASN A 108 -18.49 7.29 0.88
N LEU A 109 -19.27 6.28 0.52
CA LEU A 109 -19.35 5.79 -0.86
C LEU A 109 -19.75 6.92 -1.81
N ARG A 110 -20.79 7.69 -1.48
CA ARG A 110 -21.23 8.81 -2.32
C ARG A 110 -20.15 9.89 -2.45
N ALA A 111 -19.45 10.20 -1.37
CA ALA A 111 -18.36 11.18 -1.38
C ALA A 111 -17.20 10.71 -2.26
N VAL A 112 -16.82 9.43 -2.17
CA VAL A 112 -15.75 8.83 -2.97
C VAL A 112 -16.16 8.72 -4.44
N MET A 113 -17.41 8.33 -4.75
CA MET A 113 -17.92 8.29 -6.12
C MET A 113 -17.95 9.67 -6.80
N ALA A 114 -17.98 10.76 -6.02
CA ALA A 114 -17.89 12.11 -6.53
C ALA A 114 -16.43 12.59 -6.73
N SER A 115 -15.43 11.80 -6.32
CA SER A 115 -14.03 12.11 -6.49
C SER A 115 -13.46 11.50 -7.78
N ASP A 116 -12.49 12.17 -8.38
CA ASP A 116 -11.82 11.71 -9.61
C ASP A 116 -11.07 10.37 -9.39
N GLY A 117 -10.68 10.06 -8.15
CA GLY A 117 -9.96 8.84 -7.80
C GLY A 117 -10.80 7.57 -8.04
N PHE A 118 -12.12 7.65 -7.84
CA PHE A 118 -13.00 6.50 -8.04
C PHE A 118 -13.18 6.15 -9.52
N ASP A 119 -13.21 7.14 -10.40
CA ASP A 119 -13.24 6.93 -11.84
C ASP A 119 -11.97 6.20 -12.32
N HIS A 120 -10.80 6.56 -11.78
CA HIS A 120 -9.56 5.86 -12.06
C HIS A 120 -9.58 4.41 -11.56
N LEU A 121 -10.03 4.18 -10.32
CA LEU A 121 -10.19 2.84 -9.74
C LEU A 121 -11.08 1.95 -10.63
N SER A 122 -12.21 2.48 -11.10
CA SER A 122 -13.16 1.73 -11.91
C SER A 122 -12.57 1.26 -13.26
N LYS A 123 -11.66 2.05 -13.84
CA LYS A 123 -10.97 1.74 -15.10
C LYS A 123 -9.80 0.79 -14.89
N SER A 124 -9.02 1.00 -13.83
CA SER A 124 -7.81 0.24 -13.55
C SER A 124 -8.11 -1.14 -12.97
N CYS A 125 -9.17 -1.28 -12.17
CA CYS A 125 -9.50 -2.52 -11.47
C CYS A 125 -11.01 -2.82 -11.49
N PRO A 126 -11.57 -3.28 -12.64
CA PRO A 126 -13.01 -3.57 -12.74
C PRO A 126 -13.50 -4.72 -11.85
N SER A 127 -12.61 -5.62 -11.41
CA SER A 127 -12.91 -6.70 -10.45
C SER A 127 -13.36 -6.15 -9.11
N ILE A 128 -12.62 -5.17 -8.58
CA ILE A 128 -12.90 -4.52 -7.29
C ILE A 128 -14.32 -3.94 -7.28
N MET A 129 -14.75 -3.33 -8.39
CA MET A 129 -16.09 -2.74 -8.49
C MET A 129 -17.19 -3.79 -8.34
N LYS A 130 -17.01 -4.98 -8.94
CA LYS A 130 -17.97 -6.08 -8.80
C LYS A 130 -18.02 -6.60 -7.37
N GLU A 131 -16.86 -6.71 -6.73
CA GLU A 131 -16.76 -7.14 -5.33
C GLU A 131 -17.40 -6.12 -4.38
N LEU A 132 -17.12 -4.83 -4.57
CA LEU A 132 -17.71 -3.76 -3.77
C LEU A 132 -19.24 -3.77 -3.88
N LEU A 133 -19.79 -3.93 -5.08
CA LEU A 133 -21.24 -4.07 -5.27
C LEU A 133 -21.82 -5.29 -4.55
N ALA A 134 -21.10 -6.41 -4.52
CA ALA A 134 -21.53 -7.60 -3.77
C ALA A 134 -21.55 -7.34 -2.26
N VAL A 135 -20.53 -6.67 -1.72
CA VAL A 135 -20.42 -6.34 -0.28
C VAL A 135 -21.49 -5.32 0.17
N LEU A 136 -21.88 -4.38 -0.70
CA LEU A 136 -22.91 -3.39 -0.39
C LEU A 136 -24.35 -3.96 -0.40
N HIS A 137 -24.55 -5.13 -1.00
CA HIS A 137 -25.87 -5.79 -1.13
C HIS A 137 -26.09 -6.91 -0.10
N THR A 138 -25.09 -7.21 0.73
CA THR A 138 -25.16 -8.18 1.84
C THR A 138 -25.31 -7.47 3.17
#